data_AF-A0A395SR29-F1
#
_entry.id   AF-A0A395SR29-F1
#
_cell.length_a   1.000
_cell.length_b   1.000
_cell.length_c   1.000
_cell.angle_alpha   90.00
_cell.angle_beta   90.00
_cell.angle_gamma   90.00
#
_symmetry.space_group_name_H-M   'P 1'
#
loop_
_entity.id
_entity.type
_entity.pdbx_description
1 polymer ?
#
loop_
_entity_poly.entity_id
_entity_poly.type
_entity_poly.pdbx_seq_one_letter_code
_entity_poly.pdbx_strand_id
1 'polypeptide(L)'
;MNENVAFIVSQISDIHFTTTERDVLIRFLVFSSRLAAWLLSQKNASPSTVQRWQLLMRQLSLTAKLLRVGKFTQQFRFAARSLTGRHQDLFLGYITVIRQLLTAVYMTCDNATVLNSIGFVPWKGAKTLERRAFRVWFAAGVCGIVAQVYCLYQLKTSNANDEDDRRRSLL
;
A
#
# COMPACT_ATOMS: atom_id res chain seq x y z
N MET A 1 40.89 4.34 -11.98
CA MET A 1 39.51 4.45 -11.45
C MET A 1 39.30 3.22 -10.57
N ASN A 2 39.11 3.39 -9.26
CA ASN A 2 39.14 2.28 -8.31
C ASN A 2 38.06 1.24 -8.64
N GLU A 3 38.40 -0.05 -8.68
CA GLU A 3 37.46 -1.15 -8.96
C GLU A 3 36.20 -1.08 -8.07
N ASN A 4 36.36 -0.68 -6.81
CA ASN A 4 35.24 -0.47 -5.89
C ASN A 4 34.26 0.62 -6.35
N VAL A 5 34.77 1.69 -6.97
CA VAL A 5 33.93 2.77 -7.50
C VAL A 5 33.24 2.31 -8.77
N ALA A 6 33.93 1.57 -9.64
CA ALA A 6 33.32 0.99 -10.84
C ALA A 6 32.23 -0.05 -10.50
N PHE A 7 32.43 -0.85 -9.46
CA PHE A 7 31.45 -1.82 -8.95
C PHE A 7 30.23 -1.12 -8.33
N ILE A 8 30.44 -0.08 -7.52
CA ILE A 8 29.32 0.70 -6.96
C ILE A 8 28.54 1.40 -8.09
N VAL A 9 29.23 1.97 -9.07
CA VAL A 9 28.59 2.63 -10.22
C VAL A 9 27.84 1.61 -11.09
N SER A 10 28.38 0.40 -11.29
CA SER A 10 27.69 -0.65 -12.04
C SER A 10 26.45 -1.15 -11.30
N GLN A 11 26.55 -1.37 -9.99
CA GLN A 11 25.41 -1.72 -9.13
C GLN A 11 24.32 -0.65 -9.14
N ILE A 12 24.69 0.64 -9.13
CA ILE A 12 23.74 1.76 -9.24
C ILE A 12 23.11 1.82 -10.63
N SER A 13 23.91 1.58 -11.68
CA SER A 13 23.41 1.60 -13.06
C SER A 13 22.47 0.45 -13.39
N ASP A 14 22.56 -0.66 -12.65
CA ASP A 14 21.74 -1.86 -12.83
C ASP A 14 20.47 -1.86 -11.96
N ILE A 15 20.23 -0.79 -11.19
CA ILE A 15 18.99 -0.60 -10.42
C ILE A 15 17.83 -0.34 -11.38
N HIS A 16 17.29 -1.42 -11.92
CA HIS A 16 16.01 -1.41 -12.59
C HIS A 16 14.92 -1.22 -11.53
N PHE A 17 14.51 0.02 -11.28
CA PHE A 17 13.43 0.28 -10.33
C PHE A 17 12.18 -0.51 -10.70
N THR A 18 11.86 -1.52 -9.90
CA THR A 18 10.63 -2.29 -10.07
C THR A 18 9.44 -1.35 -9.89
N THR A 19 8.29 -1.69 -10.50
CA THR A 19 7.07 -0.84 -10.40
C THR A 19 6.61 -0.62 -8.95
N THR A 20 7.07 -1.46 -8.01
CA THR A 20 6.84 -1.31 -6.57
C THR A 20 7.79 -0.30 -5.95
N GLU A 21 9.09 -0.38 -6.24
CA GLU A 21 10.09 0.55 -5.72
C GLU A 21 9.82 2.00 -6.14
N ARG A 22 9.37 2.21 -7.38
CA ARG A 22 8.98 3.55 -7.86
C ARG A 22 7.84 4.16 -7.04
N ASP A 23 6.84 3.36 -6.65
CA ASP A 23 5.70 3.82 -5.82
C ASP A 23 6.17 4.20 -4.40
N VAL A 24 7.12 3.45 -3.84
CA VAL A 24 7.72 3.78 -2.53
C VAL A 24 8.48 5.10 -2.59
N LEU A 25 9.32 5.29 -3.61
CA LEU A 25 10.09 6.52 -3.79
C LEU A 25 9.19 7.75 -3.96
N ILE A 26 8.15 7.65 -4.78
CA ILE A 26 7.22 8.78 -4.97
C ILE A 26 6.49 9.10 -3.67
N ARG A 27 6.05 8.09 -2.91
CA ARG A 27 5.44 8.33 -1.59
C ARG A 27 6.41 9.00 -0.62
N PHE A 28 7.67 8.57 -0.61
CA PHE A 28 8.71 9.20 0.20
C PHE A 28 8.89 10.68 -0.15
N LEU A 29 8.89 11.03 -1.45
CA LEU A 29 8.95 12.42 -1.90
C LEU A 29 7.71 13.23 -1.50
N VAL A 30 6.50 12.63 -1.60
CA VAL A 30 5.25 13.26 -1.14
C VAL A 30 5.32 13.59 0.36
N PHE A 31 5.76 12.64 1.19
CA PHE A 31 5.88 12.85 2.63
C PHE A 31 6.99 13.84 2.98
N SER A 32 8.13 13.81 2.27
CA SER A 32 9.20 14.80 2.41
C SER A 32 8.71 16.21 2.08
N SER A 33 7.93 16.36 1.00
CA SER A 33 7.34 17.65 0.61
C SER A 33 6.36 18.17 1.66
N ARG A 34 5.55 17.27 2.26
CA ARG A 34 4.63 17.63 3.34
C ARG A 34 5.37 18.05 4.60
N LEU A 35 6.44 17.34 4.95
CA LEU A 35 7.29 17.67 6.09
C LEU A 35 7.96 19.03 5.89
N ALA A 36 8.52 19.30 4.70
CA ALA A 36 9.11 20.59 4.37
C ALA A 36 8.09 21.74 4.50
N ALA A 37 6.88 21.56 3.97
CA ALA A 37 5.81 22.56 4.09
C ALA A 37 5.45 22.84 5.56
N TRP A 38 5.39 21.81 6.40
CA TRP A 38 5.12 21.95 7.83
C TRP A 38 6.26 22.65 8.57
N LEU A 39 7.52 22.26 8.33
CA LEU A 39 8.69 22.90 8.95
C LEU A 39 8.78 24.39 8.59
N LEU A 40 8.51 24.73 7.33
CA LEU A 40 8.49 26.12 6.86
C LEU A 40 7.33 26.91 7.47
N SER A 41 6.18 26.27 7.69
CA SER A 41 5.04 26.91 8.35
C SER A 41 5.33 27.26 9.81
N GLN A 42 6.16 26.48 10.50
CA GLN A 42 6.57 26.80 11.88
C GLN A 42 7.55 27.97 11.97
N LYS A 43 8.39 28.16 10.94
CA LYS A 43 9.42 29.21 10.93
C LYS A 43 8.92 30.56 10.40
N ASN A 44 7.60 30.77 10.32
CA ASN A 44 6.98 31.96 9.71
C ASN A 44 7.53 32.28 8.30
N ALA A 45 7.84 31.24 7.51
CA ALA A 45 8.32 31.43 6.15
C ALA A 45 7.22 32.04 5.26
N SER A 46 7.64 32.71 4.19
CA SER A 46 6.72 33.34 3.24
C SER A 46 5.65 32.34 2.74
N PRO A 47 4.36 32.73 2.70
CA PRO A 47 3.27 31.85 2.29
C PRO A 47 3.45 31.31 0.87
N SER A 48 4.16 32.05 0.00
CA SER A 48 4.47 31.60 -1.37
C SER A 48 5.40 30.39 -1.38
N THR A 49 6.36 30.30 -0.46
CA THR A 49 7.28 29.16 -0.33
C THR A 49 6.54 27.93 0.16
N VAL A 50 5.66 28.07 1.16
CA VAL A 50 4.83 26.96 1.65
C VAL A 50 3.91 26.42 0.54
N GLN A 51 3.30 27.32 -0.25
CA GLN A 51 2.45 26.93 -1.38
C GLN A 51 3.21 26.15 -2.44
N ARG A 52 4.47 26.47 -2.74
CA ARG A 52 5.30 25.71 -3.70
C ARG A 52 5.49 24.26 -3.25
N TRP A 53 5.80 24.03 -1.97
CA TRP A 53 5.92 22.67 -1.43
C TRP A 53 4.59 21.93 -1.37
N GLN A 54 3.47 22.63 -1.13
CA GLN A 54 2.14 22.02 -1.23
C GLN A 54 1.78 21.66 -2.68
N LEU A 55 2.16 22.48 -3.66
CA LEU A 55 1.96 22.18 -5.07
C LEU A 55 2.78 20.97 -5.49
N LEU A 56 4.06 20.90 -5.09
CA LEU A 56 4.92 19.75 -5.34
C LEU A 56 4.31 18.46 -4.76
N MET A 57 3.85 18.50 -3.51
CA MET A 57 3.15 17.39 -2.88
C MET A 57 1.93 16.94 -3.69
N ARG A 58 1.10 17.88 -4.17
CA ARG A 58 -0.10 17.60 -4.96
C ARG A 58 0.26 16.93 -6.29
N GLN A 59 1.23 17.46 -7.02
CA GLN A 59 1.65 16.90 -8.30
C GLN A 59 2.22 15.49 -8.15
N LEU A 60 3.09 15.27 -7.17
CA LEU A 60 3.64 13.94 -6.88
C LEU A 60 2.56 12.95 -6.45
N SER A 61 1.55 13.40 -5.70
CA SER A 61 0.42 12.56 -5.29
C SER A 61 -0.44 12.16 -6.50
N LEU A 62 -0.64 13.07 -7.47
CA LEU A 62 -1.31 12.75 -8.73
C LEU A 62 -0.51 11.75 -9.55
N THR A 63 0.81 11.94 -9.67
CA THR A 63 1.70 10.98 -10.35
C THR A 63 1.61 9.60 -9.71
N ALA A 64 1.62 9.49 -8.38
CA ALA A 64 1.44 8.21 -7.69
C ALA A 64 0.08 7.56 -8.00
N LYS A 65 -1.00 8.36 -8.06
CA LYS A 65 -2.34 7.89 -8.41
C LYS A 65 -2.36 7.33 -9.84
N LEU A 66 -1.73 8.02 -10.79
CA LEU A 66 -1.60 7.58 -12.18
C LEU A 66 -0.84 6.27 -12.32
N LEU A 67 0.30 6.14 -11.63
CA LEU A 67 1.11 4.92 -11.65
C LEU A 67 0.41 3.70 -11.02
N ARG A 68 -0.64 3.94 -10.23
CA ARG A 68 -1.46 2.88 -9.63
C ARG A 68 -2.59 2.41 -10.55
N VAL A 69 -2.93 3.18 -11.60
CA VAL A 69 -3.94 2.79 -12.58
C VAL A 69 -3.57 1.43 -13.18
N GLY A 70 -4.55 0.52 -13.22
CA GLY A 70 -4.34 -0.85 -13.73
C GLY A 70 -3.95 -1.88 -12.66
N LYS A 71 -3.44 -1.47 -11.47
CA LYS A 71 -3.12 -2.42 -10.38
C LYS A 71 -4.34 -3.16 -9.81
N PHE A 72 -5.56 -2.69 -10.09
CA PHE A 72 -6.81 -3.35 -9.68
C PHE A 72 -6.94 -4.78 -10.23
N THR A 73 -6.46 -5.00 -11.47
CA THR A 73 -6.52 -6.31 -12.14
C THR A 73 -5.72 -7.37 -11.39
N GLN A 74 -4.59 -6.98 -10.80
CA GLN A 74 -3.77 -7.86 -9.97
C GLN A 74 -4.53 -8.28 -8.70
N GLN A 75 -5.26 -7.37 -8.07
CA GLN A 75 -6.04 -7.68 -6.87
C GLN A 75 -7.20 -8.64 -7.16
N PHE A 76 -7.88 -8.50 -8.29
CA PHE A 76 -8.86 -9.48 -8.72
C PHE A 76 -8.24 -10.86 -9.00
N ARG A 77 -7.06 -10.91 -9.63
CA ARG A 77 -6.32 -12.17 -9.84
C ARG A 77 -5.88 -12.80 -8.52
N PHE A 78 -5.44 -12.00 -7.54
CA PHE A 78 -5.11 -12.50 -6.21
C PHE A 78 -6.34 -13.04 -5.49
N ALA A 79 -7.47 -12.33 -5.54
CA ALA A 79 -8.73 -12.82 -4.98
C ALA A 79 -9.17 -14.15 -5.62
N ALA A 80 -9.10 -14.26 -6.96
CA ALA A 80 -9.41 -15.49 -7.68
C ALA A 80 -8.47 -16.64 -7.30
N ARG A 81 -7.15 -16.39 -7.22
CA ARG A 81 -6.18 -17.40 -6.76
C ARG A 81 -6.42 -17.82 -5.32
N SER A 82 -6.74 -16.88 -4.44
CA SER A 82 -7.11 -17.18 -3.06
C SER A 82 -8.41 -17.96 -2.98
N LEU A 83 -9.36 -17.82 -3.90
CA LEU A 83 -10.56 -18.66 -3.93
C LEU A 83 -10.26 -20.11 -4.34
N THR A 84 -9.34 -20.32 -5.28
CA THR A 84 -9.00 -21.66 -5.80
C THR A 84 -7.91 -22.37 -4.97
N GLY A 85 -7.17 -21.63 -4.13
CA GLY A 85 -6.13 -22.20 -3.27
C GLY A 85 -6.70 -23.09 -2.17
N ARG A 86 -5.99 -24.19 -1.86
CA ARG A 86 -6.28 -24.98 -0.66
C ARG A 86 -5.81 -24.19 0.57
N HIS A 87 -6.74 -23.75 1.40
CA HIS A 87 -6.42 -23.16 2.70
C HIS A 87 -6.39 -24.25 3.76
N GLN A 88 -5.35 -24.24 4.59
CA GLN A 88 -5.30 -25.10 5.78
C GLN A 88 -6.44 -24.74 6.75
N ASP A 89 -6.70 -23.44 6.91
CA ASP A 89 -7.84 -22.92 7.67
C ASP A 89 -8.86 -22.22 6.77
N LEU A 90 -10.09 -22.73 6.79
CA LEU A 90 -11.22 -22.16 6.03
C LEU A 90 -11.48 -20.70 6.43
N PHE A 91 -11.42 -20.37 7.73
CA PHE A 91 -11.65 -19.00 8.22
C PHE A 91 -10.61 -18.01 7.68
N LEU A 92 -9.32 -18.37 7.73
CA LEU A 92 -8.24 -17.53 7.23
C LEU A 92 -8.30 -17.40 5.69
N GLY A 93 -8.76 -18.44 5.01
CA GLY A 93 -9.04 -18.41 3.57
C GLY A 93 -10.12 -17.39 3.21
N TYR A 94 -11.29 -17.47 3.84
CA TYR A 94 -12.40 -16.56 3.58
C TYR A 94 -12.05 -15.10 3.86
N ILE A 95 -11.42 -14.82 5.00
CA ILE A 95 -11.05 -13.44 5.36
C ILE A 95 -10.01 -12.86 4.40
N THR A 96 -9.09 -13.69 3.92
CA THR A 96 -8.09 -13.29 2.92
C THR A 96 -8.74 -12.97 1.58
N VAL A 97 -9.68 -13.80 1.12
CA VAL A 97 -10.45 -13.54 -0.11
C VAL A 97 -11.25 -12.24 0.02
N ILE A 98 -11.99 -12.07 1.11
CA ILE A 98 -12.79 -10.86 1.36
C ILE A 98 -11.90 -9.62 1.37
N ARG A 99 -10.74 -9.67 2.05
CA ARG A 99 -9.78 -8.57 2.06
C ARG A 99 -9.30 -8.19 0.66
N GLN A 100 -8.94 -9.18 -0.17
CA GLN A 100 -8.47 -8.93 -1.53
C GLN A 100 -9.58 -8.40 -2.43
N LEU A 101 -10.82 -8.88 -2.27
CA LEU A 101 -11.99 -8.34 -2.98
C LEU A 101 -12.29 -6.89 -2.58
N LEU A 102 -12.33 -6.58 -1.28
CA LEU A 102 -12.53 -5.20 -0.81
C LEU A 102 -11.42 -4.27 -1.31
N THR A 103 -10.18 -4.75 -1.32
CA THR A 103 -9.03 -3.99 -1.87
C THR A 103 -9.19 -3.75 -3.37
N ALA A 104 -9.66 -4.75 -4.13
CA ALA A 104 -9.93 -4.61 -5.56
C ALA A 104 -11.06 -3.61 -5.85
N VAL A 105 -12.17 -3.69 -5.10
CA VAL A 105 -13.29 -2.74 -5.21
C VAL A 105 -12.83 -1.31 -4.91
N TYR A 106 -12.05 -1.12 -3.83
CA TYR A 106 -11.45 0.17 -3.52
C TYR A 106 -10.61 0.71 -4.68
N MET A 107 -9.69 -0.10 -5.23
CA MET A 107 -8.84 0.33 -6.34
C MET A 107 -9.63 0.65 -7.61
N THR A 108 -10.72 -0.07 -7.88
CA THR A 108 -11.61 0.25 -9.02
C THR A 108 -12.27 1.61 -8.84
N CYS A 109 -12.82 1.89 -7.64
CA CYS A 109 -13.40 3.20 -7.35
C CYS A 109 -12.35 4.32 -7.40
N ASP A 110 -11.14 4.09 -6.87
CA ASP A 110 -10.03 5.05 -6.92
C ASP A 110 -9.64 5.36 -8.37
N ASN A 111 -9.50 4.33 -9.21
CA ASN A 111 -9.20 4.49 -10.64
C ASN A 111 -10.31 5.22 -11.41
N ALA A 112 -11.58 4.99 -11.09
CA ALA A 112 -12.70 5.71 -11.71
C ALA A 112 -12.65 7.23 -11.45
N THR A 113 -12.06 7.65 -10.32
CA THR A 113 -11.90 9.08 -9.98
C THR A 113 -10.64 9.74 -10.56
N VAL A 114 -9.79 8.97 -11.26
CA VAL A 114 -8.53 9.49 -11.83
C VAL A 114 -8.79 10.56 -12.88
N LEU A 115 -9.78 10.37 -13.76
CA LEU A 115 -10.12 11.35 -14.79
C LEU A 115 -10.55 12.70 -14.20
N ASN A 116 -11.27 12.66 -13.06
CA ASN A 116 -11.61 13.86 -12.30
C ASN A 116 -10.38 14.46 -11.59
N SER A 117 -9.48 13.63 -11.11
CA SER A 117 -8.27 14.07 -10.38
C SER A 117 -7.26 14.78 -11.28
N ILE A 118 -7.18 14.40 -12.55
CA ILE A 118 -6.35 15.08 -13.58
C ILE A 118 -7.02 16.38 -14.07
N GLY A 119 -8.33 16.54 -13.84
CA GLY A 119 -9.11 17.69 -14.33
C GLY A 119 -9.60 17.55 -15.77
N PHE A 120 -9.51 16.35 -16.37
CA PHE A 120 -9.98 16.09 -17.73
C PHE A 120 -11.52 16.08 -17.81
N VAL A 121 -12.18 15.44 -16.84
CA VAL A 121 -13.65 15.40 -16.75
C VAL A 121 -14.11 15.81 -15.35
N PRO A 122 -14.71 17.00 -15.16
CA PRO A 122 -15.18 17.44 -13.86
C PRO A 122 -16.41 16.61 -13.46
N TRP A 123 -16.26 15.81 -12.40
CA TRP A 123 -17.32 14.96 -11.87
C TRP A 123 -17.72 15.38 -10.45
N LYS A 124 -18.92 15.94 -10.31
CA LYS A 124 -19.48 16.39 -9.02
C LYS A 124 -19.57 15.25 -7.98
N GLY A 125 -19.70 14.00 -8.42
CA GLY A 125 -19.79 12.82 -7.56
C GLY A 125 -18.45 12.22 -7.11
N ALA A 126 -17.32 12.67 -7.67
CA ALA A 126 -16.02 12.05 -7.42
C ALA A 126 -15.63 12.03 -5.94
N LYS A 127 -15.84 13.15 -5.22
CA LYS A 127 -15.55 13.24 -3.77
C LYS A 127 -16.40 12.26 -2.94
N THR A 128 -17.65 12.03 -3.33
CA THR A 128 -18.53 11.09 -2.64
C THR A 128 -18.10 9.65 -2.89
N LEU A 129 -17.69 9.34 -4.13
CA LEU A 129 -17.15 8.03 -4.47
C LEU A 129 -15.83 7.75 -3.74
N GLU A 130 -14.91 8.71 -3.69
CA GLU A 130 -13.66 8.60 -2.93
C GLU A 130 -13.94 8.30 -1.44
N ARG A 131 -14.87 9.04 -0.81
CA ARG A 131 -15.25 8.77 0.60
C ARG A 131 -15.79 7.35 0.79
N ARG A 132 -16.62 6.84 -0.13
CA ARG A 132 -17.13 5.47 -0.07
C ARG A 132 -16.01 4.45 -0.27
N ALA A 133 -15.11 4.71 -1.22
CA ALA A 133 -13.95 3.89 -1.47
C ALA A 133 -13.07 3.79 -0.21
N PHE A 134 -12.82 4.90 0.49
CA PHE A 134 -12.07 4.88 1.75
C PHE A 134 -12.75 4.05 2.85
N ARG A 135 -14.08 4.01 2.92
CA ARG A 135 -14.79 3.11 3.86
C ARG A 135 -14.58 1.64 3.51
N VAL A 136 -14.59 1.29 2.22
CA VAL A 136 -14.31 -0.07 1.74
C VAL A 136 -12.86 -0.45 2.04
N TRP A 137 -11.92 0.46 1.80
CA TRP A 137 -10.50 0.27 2.15
C TRP A 137 -10.32 0.06 3.66
N PHE A 138 -11.02 0.83 4.49
CA PHE A 138 -10.99 0.65 5.94
C PHE A 138 -11.51 -0.75 6.34
N ALA A 139 -12.61 -1.21 5.75
CA ALA A 139 -13.12 -2.57 5.97
C ALA A 139 -12.08 -3.65 5.58
N ALA A 140 -11.38 -3.47 4.45
CA ALA A 140 -10.28 -4.35 4.05
C ALA A 140 -9.15 -4.35 5.11
N GLY A 141 -8.83 -3.18 5.66
CA GLY A 141 -7.86 -3.03 6.75
C GLY A 141 -8.27 -3.79 8.00
N VAL A 142 -9.54 -3.69 8.42
CA VAL A 142 -10.09 -4.44 9.56
C VAL A 142 -9.98 -5.95 9.33
N CYS A 143 -10.36 -6.44 8.14
CA CYS A 143 -10.19 -7.86 7.79
C CYS A 143 -8.71 -8.28 7.87
N GLY A 144 -7.79 -7.41 7.43
CA GLY A 144 -6.35 -7.64 7.56
C GLY A 144 -5.90 -7.77 9.01
N ILE A 145 -6.34 -6.88 9.89
CA ILE A 145 -6.01 -6.93 11.32
C ILE A 145 -6.53 -8.23 11.95
N VAL A 146 -7.79 -8.59 11.68
CA VAL A 146 -8.40 -9.83 12.21
C VAL A 146 -7.63 -11.07 11.72
N ALA A 147 -7.24 -11.11 10.44
CA ALA A 147 -6.44 -12.21 9.90
C ALA A 147 -5.08 -12.33 10.59
N GLN A 148 -4.39 -11.20 10.84
CA GLN A 148 -3.09 -11.20 11.51
C GLN A 148 -3.19 -11.60 12.98
N VAL A 149 -4.22 -11.14 13.70
CA VAL A 149 -4.47 -11.54 15.10
C VAL A 149 -4.78 -13.04 15.19
N TYR A 150 -5.59 -13.55 14.27
CA TYR A 150 -5.90 -14.99 14.21
C TYR A 150 -4.67 -15.84 13.91
N CYS A 151 -3.83 -15.42 12.96
CA CYS A 151 -2.57 -16.07 12.65
C CYS A 151 -1.63 -16.10 13.87
N LEU A 152 -1.49 -14.97 14.57
CA LEU A 152 -0.70 -14.87 15.80
C LEU A 152 -1.19 -15.81 16.90
N TYR A 153 -2.51 -15.92 17.05
CA TYR A 153 -3.12 -16.84 18.00
C TYR A 153 -2.77 -18.30 17.69
N GLN A 154 -2.89 -18.70 16.42
CA GLN A 154 -2.55 -20.06 15.98
C GLN A 154 -1.08 -20.40 16.16
N LEU A 155 -0.18 -19.46 15.85
CA LEU A 155 1.26 -19.64 16.06
C LEU A 155 1.58 -19.84 17.54
N LYS A 156 0.91 -19.09 18.42
CA LYS A 156 1.07 -19.23 19.87
C LYS A 156 0.60 -20.60 20.36
N THR A 157 -0.54 -21.09 19.87
CA THR A 157 -1.04 -22.43 20.26
C THR A 157 -0.16 -23.55 19.72
N SER A 158 0.35 -23.44 18.48
CA SER A 158 1.27 -24.43 17.92
C SER A 158 2.57 -24.52 18.71
N ASN A 159 3.18 -23.37 19.03
CA ASN A 159 4.42 -23.34 19.82
C ASN A 159 4.25 -23.93 21.22
N ALA A 160 3.09 -23.71 21.86
CA ALA A 160 2.80 -24.29 23.17
C ALA A 160 2.70 -25.83 23.10
N ASN A 161 2.01 -26.36 22.08
CA ASN A 161 1.90 -27.80 21.88
C ASN A 161 3.27 -28.44 21.56
N ASP A 162 4.09 -27.79 20.73
CA ASP A 162 5.43 -28.25 20.39
C ASP A 162 6.40 -28.27 21.59
N GLU A 163 6.20 -27.38 22.56
CA GLU A 163 6.98 -27.35 23.79
C GLU A 163 6.56 -28.48 24.75
N ASP A 164 5.26 -28.75 24.87
CA ASP A 164 4.72 -29.87 25.65
C ASP A 164 5.14 -31.23 25.08
N ASP A 165 5.12 -31.40 23.75
CA ASP A 165 5.56 -32.63 23.09
C ASP A 165 7.08 -32.85 23.26
N ARG A 166 7.88 -31.78 23.22
CA ARG A 166 9.32 -31.86 23.56
C ARG A 166 9.56 -32.24 25.01
N ARG A 167 8.75 -31.76 25.95
CA ARG A 167 8.86 -32.16 27.37
C ARG A 167 8.52 -33.63 27.57
N ARG A 168 7.52 -34.16 26.84
CA ARG A 168 7.12 -35.57 26.91
C ARG A 168 8.14 -36.53 26.30
N SER A 169 8.90 -36.12 25.28
CA SER A 169 9.94 -36.97 24.69
C SER A 169 11.23 -37.05 25.51
N LEU A 170 11.39 -36.19 26.52
CA LEU A 170 12.52 -36.16 27.44
C LEU A 170 12.26 -36.91 28.76
N LEU A 171 11.03 -37.39 28.99
CA LEU A 171 10.61 -38.21 30.13
C LEU A 171 10.44 -39.67 29.70
#